data_AF-A0A3P3Q4N5-F1
#
_entry.id   AF-A0A3P3Q4N5-F1
#
_cell.length_a   1.000
_cell.length_b   1.000
_cell.length_c   1.000
_cell.angle_alpha   90.00
_cell.angle_beta   90.00
_cell.angle_gamma   90.00
#
_symmetry.space_group_name_H-M   'P 1'
#
loop_
_entity.id
_entity.type
_entity.pdbx_description
1 polymer ?
#
loop_
_entity_poly.entity_id
_entity_poly.type
_entity_poly.pdbx_seq_one_letter_code
_entity_poly.pdbx_strand_id
1 'polypeptide(L)'
;MGASASLFRKGKYVTEKDLDIIIDIFTKMKFYSSGIDKEKLSKGECFSISFTNDHWRRRWDDDDYQWDSLDDNDHIIIYFYPNVEIELGEYIPSMGEEVPDYLNFEDISGRGRLLLEFLHRYFKLFPEDVFMEMHFYTKDDIDKLYAKVPWNEIWMYEDPKTF
;
A
#
# COMPACT_ATOMS: atom_id res chain seq x y z
N MET A 1 12.94 -12.41 2.59
CA MET A 1 11.93 -11.38 2.90
C MET A 1 12.18 -10.23 1.95
N GLY A 2 11.18 -9.88 1.13
CA GLY A 2 11.22 -8.69 0.28
C GLY A 2 11.09 -7.42 1.12
N ALA A 3 11.29 -6.26 0.50
CA ALA A 3 11.05 -4.97 1.16
C ALA A 3 9.56 -4.84 1.53
N SER A 4 9.27 -4.17 2.63
CA SER A 4 7.91 -3.81 3.05
C SER A 4 7.80 -2.30 3.21
N ALA A 5 6.60 -1.76 3.03
CA ALA A 5 6.32 -0.35 3.23
C ALA A 5 5.06 -0.14 4.06
N SER A 6 4.94 0.99 4.75
CA SER A 6 3.86 1.28 5.68
C SER A 6 3.13 2.60 5.37
N LEU A 7 1.84 2.67 5.69
CA LEU A 7 1.06 3.91 5.71
C LEU A 7 0.67 4.30 7.14
N PHE A 8 0.79 5.58 7.41
CA PHE A 8 0.51 6.21 8.68
C PHE A 8 -0.65 7.20 8.51
N ARG A 9 -1.63 7.12 9.42
CA ARG A 9 -2.84 7.94 9.43
C ARG A 9 -2.69 9.10 10.39
N LYS A 10 -2.93 10.33 9.93
CA LYS A 10 -2.93 11.48 10.83
C LYS A 10 -4.23 11.55 11.64
N GLY A 11 -4.12 11.63 12.97
CA GLY A 11 -5.16 12.16 13.85
C GLY A 11 -6.42 11.31 14.11
N LYS A 12 -6.52 10.05 13.67
CA LYS A 12 -7.61 9.12 14.05
C LYS A 12 -7.18 7.65 13.93
N TYR A 13 -7.83 6.78 14.70
CA TYR A 13 -7.86 5.33 14.45
C TYR A 13 -8.55 5.03 13.11
N VAL A 14 -8.11 3.95 12.47
CA VAL A 14 -8.65 3.49 11.18
C VAL A 14 -9.93 2.71 11.40
N THR A 15 -10.85 2.82 10.44
CA THR A 15 -12.19 2.22 10.52
C THR A 15 -12.43 1.23 9.38
N GLU A 16 -13.47 0.41 9.48
CA GLU A 16 -13.93 -0.44 8.36
C GLU A 16 -14.19 0.38 7.08
N LYS A 17 -14.65 1.63 7.20
CA LYS A 17 -14.84 2.52 6.05
C LYS A 17 -13.55 2.88 5.34
N ASP A 18 -12.44 2.96 6.06
CA ASP A 18 -11.13 3.21 5.45
C ASP A 18 -10.68 1.99 4.63
N LEU A 19 -10.95 0.78 5.14
CA LEU A 19 -10.71 -0.44 4.38
C LEU A 19 -11.55 -0.51 3.10
N ASP A 20 -12.84 -0.17 3.18
CA ASP A 20 -13.71 -0.09 2.00
C ASP A 20 -13.15 0.87 0.94
N ILE A 21 -12.61 2.02 1.35
CA ILE A 21 -11.97 2.98 0.46
C ILE A 21 -10.72 2.40 -0.19
N ILE A 22 -9.87 1.70 0.57
CA ILE A 22 -8.67 1.04 0.05
C ILE A 22 -9.05 -0.02 -1.00
N ILE A 23 -10.05 -0.86 -0.70
CA ILE A 23 -10.56 -1.87 -1.63
C ILE A 23 -11.14 -1.21 -2.90
N ASP A 24 -11.87 -0.10 -2.77
CA ASP A 24 -12.42 0.64 -3.91
C ASP A 24 -11.33 1.23 -4.80
N ILE A 25 -10.23 1.75 -4.23
CA ILE A 25 -9.06 2.23 -5.00
C ILE A 25 -8.47 1.07 -5.82
N PHE A 26 -8.19 -0.06 -5.19
CA PHE A 26 -7.67 -1.25 -5.88
C PHE A 26 -8.63 -1.76 -6.95
N THR A 27 -9.92 -1.77 -6.67
CA THR A 27 -10.97 -2.17 -7.63
C THR A 27 -10.96 -1.25 -8.85
N LYS A 28 -10.81 0.06 -8.66
CA LYS A 28 -10.66 1.03 -9.76
C LYS A 28 -9.37 0.83 -10.57
N MET A 29 -8.35 0.25 -9.96
CA MET A 29 -7.12 -0.19 -10.62
C MET A 29 -7.25 -1.58 -11.27
N LYS A 30 -8.44 -2.21 -11.22
CA LYS A 30 -8.74 -3.58 -11.71
C LYS A 30 -8.06 -4.69 -10.93
N PHE A 31 -7.85 -4.47 -9.63
CA PHE A 31 -7.44 -5.49 -8.67
C PHE A 31 -8.62 -5.90 -7.82
N TYR A 32 -8.66 -7.17 -7.46
CA TYR A 32 -9.74 -7.75 -6.68
C TYR A 32 -9.18 -8.34 -5.39
N SER A 33 -9.82 -7.99 -4.28
CA SER A 33 -9.44 -8.42 -2.94
C SER A 33 -9.86 -9.87 -2.65
N SER A 34 -9.04 -10.58 -1.88
CA SER A 34 -9.35 -11.85 -1.22
C SER A 34 -8.70 -11.88 0.17
N GLY A 35 -9.23 -12.69 1.09
CA GLY A 35 -8.67 -12.84 2.44
C GLY A 35 -9.22 -11.87 3.50
N ILE A 36 -10.28 -11.12 3.18
CA ILE A 36 -10.95 -10.24 4.16
C ILE A 36 -11.55 -11.09 5.29
N ASP A 37 -11.03 -10.91 6.50
CA ASP A 37 -11.47 -11.60 7.70
C ASP A 37 -12.35 -10.66 8.56
N LYS A 38 -13.67 -10.82 8.42
CA LYS A 38 -14.65 -9.99 9.15
C LYS A 38 -14.65 -10.23 10.65
N GLU A 39 -14.27 -11.43 11.08
CA GLU A 39 -14.19 -11.75 12.51
C GLU A 39 -13.04 -10.98 13.13
N LYS A 40 -11.84 -11.06 12.53
CA LYS A 40 -10.68 -10.29 12.96
C LYS A 40 -10.91 -8.80 12.90
N LEU A 41 -11.52 -8.31 11.82
CA LEU A 41 -11.91 -6.89 11.69
C LEU A 41 -12.78 -6.43 12.86
N SER A 42 -13.80 -7.22 13.23
CA SER A 42 -14.68 -6.89 14.36
C SER A 42 -14.00 -6.90 15.73
N LYS A 43 -12.93 -7.69 15.87
CA LYS A 43 -12.13 -7.79 17.10
C LYS A 43 -10.98 -6.77 17.15
N GLY A 44 -10.77 -6.00 16.09
CA GLY A 44 -9.61 -5.11 15.98
C GLY A 44 -8.30 -5.85 15.72
N GLU A 45 -8.34 -7.10 15.30
CA GLU A 45 -7.16 -7.92 15.03
C GLU A 45 -6.61 -7.68 13.61
N CYS A 46 -5.29 -7.77 13.46
CA CYS A 46 -4.63 -7.66 12.16
C CYS A 46 -4.93 -8.87 11.27
N PHE A 47 -5.13 -8.61 9.97
CA PHE A 47 -5.27 -9.64 8.94
C PHE A 47 -4.68 -9.17 7.61
N SER A 48 -4.31 -10.13 6.77
CA SER A 48 -3.80 -9.86 5.43
C SER A 48 -4.90 -9.88 4.38
N ILE A 49 -4.73 -9.09 3.33
CA ILE A 49 -5.61 -9.02 2.18
C ILE A 49 -4.75 -9.10 0.94
N SER A 50 -5.05 -10.04 0.06
CA SER A 50 -4.39 -10.16 -1.23
C SER A 50 -5.21 -9.45 -2.29
N PHE A 51 -4.53 -8.66 -3.12
CA PHE A 51 -5.08 -8.00 -4.29
C PHE A 51 -4.43 -8.59 -5.53
N THR A 52 -5.25 -9.03 -6.48
CA THR A 52 -4.79 -9.64 -7.73
C THR A 52 -5.55 -9.05 -8.91
N ASN A 53 -4.88 -8.78 -10.02
CA ASN A 53 -5.56 -8.35 -11.23
C ASN A 53 -5.94 -9.55 -12.12
N ASP A 54 -6.67 -9.28 -13.21
CA ASP A 54 -7.12 -10.34 -14.13
C ASP A 54 -5.97 -11.08 -14.81
N HIS A 55 -4.81 -10.44 -15.01
CA HIS A 55 -3.66 -11.09 -15.62
C HIS A 55 -3.03 -12.09 -14.65
N TRP A 56 -2.83 -11.71 -13.39
CA TRP A 56 -2.40 -12.64 -12.33
C TRP A 56 -3.34 -13.83 -12.16
N ARG A 57 -4.65 -13.57 -12.14
CA ARG A 57 -5.67 -14.64 -12.03
C ARG A 57 -5.58 -15.64 -13.18
N ARG A 58 -5.48 -15.15 -14.43
CA ARG A 58 -5.32 -16.03 -15.60
C ARG A 58 -4.06 -16.89 -15.53
N ARG A 59 -2.95 -16.33 -15.03
CA ARG A 59 -1.69 -17.08 -14.85
C ARG A 59 -1.81 -18.20 -13.82
N TRP A 60 -2.58 -17.99 -12.75
CA TRP A 60 -2.79 -19.02 -11.72
C TRP A 60 -3.63 -20.19 -12.23
N ASP A 61 -4.54 -19.92 -13.15
CA ASP A 61 -5.40 -20.92 -13.79
C ASP A 61 -4.74 -21.60 -15.01
N ASP A 62 -3.49 -21.25 -15.35
CA ASP A 62 -2.75 -21.80 -16.50
C ASP A 62 -1.81 -22.94 -16.05
N ASP A 63 -2.00 -24.14 -16.64
CA ASP A 63 -1.22 -25.34 -16.32
C ASP A 63 0.25 -25.24 -16.80
N ASP A 64 0.56 -24.34 -17.74
CA ASP A 64 1.90 -24.11 -18.30
C ASP A 64 2.63 -22.92 -17.63
N TYR A 65 2.48 -22.78 -16.31
CA TYR A 65 3.03 -21.68 -15.51
C TYR A 65 4.55 -21.49 -15.74
N GLN A 66 4.92 -20.41 -16.43
CA GLN A 66 6.32 -19.99 -16.59
C GLN A 66 6.69 -18.94 -15.54
N TRP A 67 7.61 -19.32 -14.65
CA TRP A 67 8.15 -18.52 -13.55
C TRP A 67 8.82 -17.20 -13.99
N ASP A 68 9.24 -17.08 -15.25
CA ASP A 68 10.22 -16.08 -15.69
C ASP A 68 9.63 -14.79 -16.30
N SER A 69 8.32 -14.54 -16.17
CA SER A 69 7.68 -13.32 -16.72
C SER A 69 6.94 -12.48 -15.68
N LEU A 70 7.36 -12.51 -14.41
CA LEU A 70 6.72 -11.79 -13.31
C LEU A 70 6.73 -10.28 -13.59
N ASP A 71 5.59 -9.73 -14.03
CA ASP A 71 5.30 -8.33 -13.73
C ASP A 71 4.75 -8.34 -12.30
N ASP A 72 5.63 -8.05 -11.34
CA ASP A 72 5.30 -8.06 -9.92
C ASP A 72 4.17 -7.08 -9.60
N ASN A 73 3.88 -6.11 -10.49
CA ASN A 73 2.74 -5.21 -10.39
C ASN A 73 1.37 -5.88 -10.57
N ASP A 74 1.26 -7.18 -10.84
CA ASP A 74 -0.04 -7.83 -11.03
C ASP A 74 -0.69 -8.34 -9.74
N HIS A 75 0.03 -8.29 -8.62
CA HIS A 75 -0.50 -8.64 -7.31
C HIS A 75 0.20 -7.89 -6.17
N ILE A 76 -0.49 -7.74 -5.05
CA ILE A 76 0.10 -7.21 -3.82
C ILE A 76 -0.63 -7.78 -2.60
N ILE A 77 0.09 -7.99 -1.51
CA ILE A 77 -0.48 -8.34 -0.21
C ILE A 77 -0.34 -7.13 0.70
N ILE A 78 -1.42 -6.83 1.41
CA ILE A 78 -1.39 -5.85 2.49
C ILE A 78 -1.73 -6.51 3.81
N TYR A 79 -1.22 -5.96 4.91
CA TYR A 79 -1.71 -6.20 6.26
C TYR A 79 -2.47 -4.97 6.72
N PHE A 80 -3.70 -5.19 7.19
CA PHE A 80 -4.56 -4.14 7.70
C PHE A 80 -4.69 -4.25 9.22
N TYR A 81 -4.44 -3.15 9.92
CA TYR A 81 -4.46 -3.05 11.37
C TYR A 81 -5.62 -2.13 11.80
N PRO A 82 -6.82 -2.70 12.06
CA PRO A 82 -8.01 -1.92 12.40
C PRO A 82 -7.95 -1.31 13.80
N ASN A 83 -7.30 -1.96 14.76
CA ASN A 83 -6.95 -1.36 16.04
C ASN A 83 -5.44 -1.11 16.09
N VAL A 84 -5.05 0.16 16.07
CA VAL A 84 -3.64 0.57 16.10
C VAL A 84 -3.13 0.87 17.51
N GLU A 85 -3.81 0.38 18.58
CA GLU A 85 -3.28 0.36 19.96
C GLU A 85 -2.02 -0.52 20.14
N ILE A 86 -1.30 -0.83 19.05
CA ILE A 86 -0.07 -1.61 19.05
C ILE A 86 1.08 -0.72 19.54
N GLU A 87 1.90 -1.29 20.42
CA GLU A 87 2.98 -0.65 21.19
C GLU A 87 4.17 -0.09 20.36
N LEU A 88 4.11 -0.11 19.01
CA LEU A 88 5.21 0.25 18.11
C LEU A 88 4.74 1.23 17.04
N GLY A 89 5.01 2.51 17.23
CA GLY A 89 4.81 3.56 16.24
C GLY A 89 6.14 4.10 15.71
N GLU A 90 6.05 4.84 14.61
CA GLU A 90 7.20 5.58 14.04
C GLU A 90 7.00 7.07 14.28
N TYR A 91 8.07 7.77 14.66
CA TYR A 91 8.02 9.22 14.75
C TYR A 91 7.94 9.83 13.35
N ILE A 92 6.79 10.39 13.00
CA ILE A 92 6.56 11.00 11.69
C ILE A 92 6.81 12.51 11.78
N PRO A 93 7.91 13.04 11.20
CA PRO A 93 8.29 14.45 11.40
C PRO A 93 7.25 15.46 10.96
N SER A 94 6.47 15.15 9.91
CA SER A 94 5.38 16.01 9.41
C SER A 94 4.14 16.01 10.30
N MET A 95 3.96 14.99 11.14
CA MET A 95 2.85 14.90 12.11
C MET A 95 3.29 15.40 13.50
N GLY A 96 4.59 15.33 13.81
CA GLY A 96 5.15 15.81 15.07
C GLY A 96 4.89 14.89 16.27
N GLU A 97 4.52 13.63 16.00
CA GLU A 97 4.18 12.61 16.99
C GLU A 97 4.57 11.21 16.50
N GLU A 98 4.64 10.25 17.43
CA GLU A 98 4.76 8.83 17.11
C GLU A 98 3.39 8.28 16.67
N VAL A 99 3.35 7.66 15.50
CA VAL A 99 2.12 7.16 14.89
C VAL A 99 2.31 5.69 14.51
N PRO A 100 1.41 4.78 14.92
CA PRO A 100 1.44 3.40 14.46
C PRO A 100 1.04 3.32 12.98
N ASP A 101 1.66 2.40 12.24
CA ASP A 101 1.17 2.10 10.89
C ASP A 101 -0.12 1.29 10.96
N TYR A 102 -1.01 1.57 10.01
CA TYR A 102 -2.30 0.88 9.94
C TYR A 102 -2.41 -0.01 8.71
N LEU A 103 -1.53 0.20 7.73
CA LEU A 103 -1.43 -0.56 6.50
C LEU A 103 0.03 -0.87 6.23
N ASN A 104 0.36 -2.14 6.06
CA ASN A 104 1.67 -2.57 5.59
C ASN A 104 1.53 -3.26 4.23
N PHE A 105 2.40 -2.95 3.29
CA PHE A 105 2.53 -3.60 2.00
C PHE A 105 3.68 -4.60 2.05
N GLU A 106 3.41 -5.85 1.70
CA GLU A 106 4.40 -6.92 1.69
C GLU A 106 5.04 -7.07 0.31
N ASP A 107 6.34 -7.34 0.30
CA ASP A 107 7.15 -7.65 -0.88
C ASP A 107 6.99 -6.60 -1.98
N ILE A 108 7.29 -5.33 -1.69
CA ILE A 108 7.05 -4.22 -2.61
C ILE A 108 8.05 -4.14 -3.78
N SER A 109 9.10 -4.98 -3.76
CA SER A 109 10.05 -5.10 -4.87
C SER A 109 9.31 -5.37 -6.19
N GLY A 110 9.65 -4.64 -7.25
CA GLY A 110 9.00 -4.76 -8.55
C GLY A 110 7.58 -4.15 -8.63
N ARG A 111 7.00 -3.68 -7.52
CA ARG A 111 5.63 -3.13 -7.43
C ARG A 111 5.58 -1.60 -7.47
N GLY A 112 6.67 -0.97 -7.91
CA GLY A 112 6.84 0.49 -7.99
C GLY A 112 5.69 1.21 -8.67
N ARG A 113 5.26 0.68 -9.81
CA ARG A 113 4.21 1.28 -10.62
C ARG A 113 2.83 1.11 -10.00
N LEU A 114 2.52 -0.08 -9.49
CA LEU A 114 1.28 -0.36 -8.75
C LEU A 114 1.17 0.59 -7.54
N LEU A 115 2.22 0.67 -6.73
CA LEU A 115 2.22 1.48 -5.52
C LEU A 115 2.07 2.97 -5.84
N LEU A 116 2.76 3.47 -6.86
CA LEU A 116 2.66 4.88 -7.26
C LEU A 116 1.24 5.26 -7.70
N GLU A 117 0.59 4.40 -8.50
CA GLU A 117 -0.81 4.59 -8.92
C GLU A 117 -1.78 4.51 -7.74
N PHE A 118 -1.59 3.55 -6.83
CA PHE A 118 -2.38 3.43 -5.62
C PHE A 118 -2.26 4.68 -4.75
N LEU A 119 -1.03 5.09 -4.43
CA LEU A 119 -0.75 6.23 -3.54
C LEU A 119 -1.26 7.55 -4.12
N HIS A 120 -1.13 7.77 -5.44
CA HIS A 120 -1.67 8.96 -6.08
C HIS A 120 -3.21 9.06 -5.98
N ARG A 121 -3.91 7.93 -5.95
CA ARG A 121 -5.37 7.88 -5.72
C ARG A 121 -5.70 8.00 -4.23
N TYR A 122 -4.96 7.30 -3.39
CA TYR A 122 -5.12 7.28 -1.94
C TYR A 122 -4.95 8.67 -1.33
N PHE A 123 -3.87 9.38 -1.65
CA PHE A 123 -3.57 10.69 -1.09
C PHE A 123 -4.54 11.80 -1.54
N LYS A 124 -5.35 11.58 -2.58
CA LYS A 124 -6.47 12.51 -2.89
C LYS A 124 -7.56 12.47 -1.83
N LEU A 125 -7.73 11.33 -1.16
CA LEU A 125 -8.74 11.13 -0.11
C LEU A 125 -8.16 11.39 1.27
N PHE A 126 -6.88 11.05 1.48
CA PHE A 126 -6.17 11.20 2.75
C PHE A 126 -4.89 12.03 2.59
N PRO A 127 -4.98 13.34 2.27
CA PRO A 127 -3.82 14.15 1.89
C PRO A 127 -2.80 14.38 3.00
N GLU A 128 -3.17 14.14 4.25
CA GLU A 128 -2.30 14.35 5.40
C GLU A 128 -1.57 13.08 5.86
N ASP A 129 -1.89 11.94 5.26
CA ASP A 129 -1.24 10.67 5.58
C ASP A 129 0.17 10.61 4.99
N VAL A 130 0.98 9.67 5.50
CA VAL A 130 2.37 9.51 5.09
C VAL A 130 2.64 8.06 4.73
N PHE A 131 3.33 7.85 3.61
CA PHE A 131 3.86 6.56 3.19
C PHE A 131 5.34 6.47 3.57
N MET A 132 5.80 5.31 4.02
CA MET A 132 7.19 5.07 4.40
C MET A 132 7.70 3.75 3.83
N GLU A 133 8.90 3.79 3.29
CA GLU A 133 9.76 2.63 3.09
C GLU A 133 11.12 2.93 3.73
N MET A 134 12.07 3.51 3.00
CA MET A 134 13.29 4.10 3.54
C MET A 134 13.13 5.59 3.87
N HIS A 135 12.21 6.26 3.16
CA HIS A 135 11.93 7.69 3.32
C HIS A 135 10.44 7.93 3.51
N PHE A 136 10.10 9.10 4.07
CA PHE A 136 8.71 9.53 4.22
C PHE A 136 8.26 10.27 2.97
N TYR A 137 7.14 9.84 2.40
CA TYR A 137 6.50 10.43 1.24
C TYR A 137 5.16 11.01 1.63
N THR A 138 4.99 12.29 1.34
CA THR A 138 3.70 12.99 1.46
C THR A 138 2.96 12.93 0.13
N LYS A 139 1.70 13.39 0.13
CA LYS A 139 0.94 13.62 -1.09
C LYS A 139 1.71 14.39 -2.15
N ASP A 140 2.37 15.48 -1.77
CA ASP A 140 3.07 16.36 -2.72
C ASP A 140 4.27 15.65 -3.37
N ASP A 141 4.94 14.77 -2.63
CA ASP A 141 6.05 13.98 -3.15
C ASP A 141 5.56 12.94 -4.17
N ILE A 142 4.47 12.24 -3.85
CA ILE A 142 3.83 11.28 -4.77
C ILE A 142 3.28 11.96 -6.01
N ASP A 143 2.64 13.12 -5.90
CA ASP A 143 2.12 13.85 -7.06
C ASP A 143 3.25 14.31 -8.00
N LYS A 144 4.40 14.74 -7.45
CA LYS A 144 5.60 15.05 -8.25
C LYS A 144 6.15 13.84 -8.97
N LEU A 145 6.27 12.71 -8.28
CA LEU A 145 6.72 11.44 -8.88
C LEU A 145 5.77 10.98 -9.99
N TYR A 146 4.46 11.01 -9.73
CA TYR A 146 3.43 10.59 -10.68
C TYR A 146 3.45 11.42 -11.97
N ALA A 147 3.79 12.71 -11.89
CA ALA A 147 3.88 13.59 -13.05
C ALA A 147 5.11 13.34 -13.96
N LYS A 148 6.15 12.65 -13.47
CA LYS A 148 7.40 12.43 -14.20
C LYS A 148 7.36 11.12 -14.99
N VAL A 149 7.05 11.20 -16.29
CA VAL A 149 7.07 10.05 -17.19
C VAL A 149 8.40 9.94 -17.96
N PRO A 150 8.96 8.72 -18.16
CA PRO A 150 8.51 7.44 -17.63
C PRO A 150 8.73 7.34 -16.10
N TRP A 151 7.88 6.59 -15.41
CA TRP A 151 8.00 6.40 -13.96
C TRP A 151 9.25 5.59 -13.62
N ASN A 152 9.98 6.05 -12.61
CA ASN A 152 11.07 5.30 -12.00
C ASN A 152 10.49 4.18 -11.12
N GLU A 153 10.66 2.91 -11.45
CA GLU A 153 10.06 1.80 -10.68
C GLU A 153 10.73 1.56 -9.31
N ILE A 154 11.89 2.16 -9.06
CA ILE A 154 12.59 2.10 -7.76
C ILE A 154 12.43 3.38 -6.92
N TRP A 155 11.48 4.25 -7.28
CA TRP A 155 11.27 5.56 -6.64
C TRP A 155 11.15 5.51 -5.11
N MET A 156 10.59 4.42 -4.56
CA MET A 156 10.37 4.23 -3.12
C MET A 156 11.66 4.16 -2.30
N TYR A 157 12.78 3.88 -2.96
CA TYR A 157 14.10 3.82 -2.35
C TYR A 157 14.89 5.14 -2.49
N GLU A 158 14.32 6.18 -3.10
CA GLU A 158 15.00 7.45 -3.37
C GLU A 158 14.50 8.58 -2.46
N ASP A 159 15.39 9.37 -1.88
CA ASP A 159 14.98 10.46 -0.99
C ASP A 159 14.10 11.48 -1.74
N PRO A 160 12.88 11.77 -1.26
CA PRO A 160 11.97 12.68 -1.94
C PRO A 160 12.43 14.12 -2.10
N LYS A 161 13.49 14.50 -1.38
CA LYS A 161 14.13 15.80 -1.52
C LYS A 161 15.08 15.88 -2.72
N THR A 162 15.40 14.75 -3.35
CA THR A 162 16.41 14.68 -4.42
C THR A 162 15.83 14.83 -5.82
N PHE A 163 14.50 14.84 -5.94
CA PHE A 163 13.81 14.89 -7.22
C PHE A 163 12.96 16.14 -7.44
#